data_AF-A0A5C7ZB67-F1
#
_entry.id   AF-A0A5C7ZB67-F1
#
_cell.length_a   1.000
_cell.length_b   1.000
_cell.length_c   1.000
_cell.angle_alpha   90.00
_cell.angle_beta   90.00
_cell.angle_gamma   90.00
#
_symmetry.space_group_name_H-M   'P 1'
#
loop_
_entity.id
_entity.type
_entity.pdbx_description
1 polymer ?
#
loop_
_entity_poly.entity_id
_entity_poly.type
_entity_poly.pdbx_seq_one_letter_code
_entity_poly.pdbx_strand_id
1 'polypeptide(L)' 'KALTGLSANEFIRTIRLKRAAQLLEQNQLTVAEVTYEVGFNDLPYFRECFKKMFGVTPSEYANQKNVEK' A
#
# COMPACT_ATOMS: atom_id res chain seq x y z
N LYS A 1 -2.55 -13.02 25.72
CA LYS A 1 -3.35 -12.76 24.50
C LYS A 1 -2.89 -11.41 23.94
N ALA A 2 -2.35 -11.38 22.73
CA ALA A 2 -1.73 -10.18 22.14
C ALA A 2 -2.77 -9.05 21.97
N LEU A 3 -2.37 -7.82 22.29
CA LEU A 3 -3.23 -6.64 22.49
C LEU A 3 -4.05 -6.20 21.27
N THR A 4 -3.90 -6.83 20.10
CA THR A 4 -4.51 -6.39 18.83
C THR A 4 -5.15 -7.51 18.01
N GLY A 5 -5.06 -8.79 18.41
CA GLY A 5 -5.54 -9.92 17.62
C GLY A 5 -4.83 -10.14 16.27
N LEU A 6 -3.93 -9.23 15.88
CA LEU A 6 -3.12 -9.28 14.67
C LEU A 6 -1.75 -9.85 15.02
N SER A 7 -1.21 -10.69 14.15
CA SER A 7 0.20 -11.07 14.23
C SER A 7 1.09 -9.84 13.99
N ALA A 8 2.31 -9.86 14.53
CA ALA A 8 3.29 -8.78 14.30
C ALA A 8 3.51 -8.51 12.80
N ASN A 9 3.49 -9.57 11.98
CA ASN A 9 3.61 -9.46 10.53
C ASN A 9 2.44 -8.71 9.88
N GLU A 10 1.21 -8.94 10.35
CA GLU A 10 0.04 -8.22 9.86
C GLU A 10 0.10 -6.75 10.23
N PHE A 11 0.52 -6.43 11.46
CA PHE A 11 0.69 -5.05 11.90
C PHE A 11 1.73 -4.31 11.04
N ILE A 12 2.91 -4.91 10.83
CA ILE A 12 3.97 -4.34 9.98
C ILE A 12 3.46 -4.14 8.55
N ARG A 13 2.75 -5.13 8.00
CA ARG A 13 2.16 -5.04 6.65
C ARG A 13 1.18 -3.87 6.55
N THR A 14 0.31 -3.68 7.54
CA THR A 14 -0.63 -2.55 7.58
C THR A 14 0.10 -1.21 7.58
N ILE A 15 1.18 -1.06 8.34
CA ILE A 15 1.99 0.17 8.35
C ILE A 15 2.61 0.43 6.98
N ARG A 16 3.21 -0.59 6.35
CA ARG A 16 3.80 -0.47 5.01
C ARG A 16 2.78 -0.07 3.95
N LEU A 17 1.59 -0.67 3.97
CA LEU A 17 0.50 -0.36 3.05
C LEU A 17 -0.01 1.09 3.23
N LYS A 18 -0.13 1.58 4.47
CA LYS A 18 -0.46 2.99 4.73
C LYS A 18 0.59 3.95 4.18
N ARG A 19 1.88 3.61 4.34
CA ARG A 19 2.96 4.41 3.75
C ARG A 19 2.91 4.40 2.23
N ALA A 20 2.59 3.26 1.62
CA ALA A 20 2.46 3.15 0.17
C ALA A 20 1.34 4.06 -0.37
N ALA A 21 0.19 4.12 0.31
CA ALA A 21 -0.89 5.02 -0.08
C ALA A 21 -0.45 6.50 -0.10
N GLN A 22 0.29 6.94 0.93
CA GLN A 22 0.84 8.30 0.98
C GLN A 22 1.81 8.60 -0.18
N LEU A 23 2.64 7.63 -0.56
CA LEU A 23 3.59 7.78 -1.68
C LEU A 23 2.86 7.82 -3.03
N LEU A 24 1.83 6.99 -3.20
CA LEU A 24 0.99 6.98 -4.41
C LEU A 24 0.21 8.29 -4.58
N GLU A 25 -0.24 8.91 -3.47
CA GLU A 25 -0.89 10.23 -3.49
C GLU A 25 0.04 11.35 -3.95
N GLN A 26 1.34 11.22 -3.70
CA GLN A 26 2.34 12.19 -4.16
C GLN A 26 2.60 12.07 -5.66
N ASN A 27 2.27 10.91 -6.26
CA ASN A 27 2.43 10.61 -7.69
C ASN A 27 3.85 10.87 -8.24
N GLN A 28 4.87 10.68 -7.38
CA GLN A 28 6.28 10.86 -7.75
C GLN A 28 6.96 9.54 -8.12
N LEU A 29 6.40 8.42 -7.67
CA LEU A 29 6.94 7.08 -7.83
C LEU A 29 5.93 6.20 -8.54
N THR A 30 6.44 5.31 -9.38
CA THR A 30 5.65 4.23 -9.98
C THR A 30 5.20 3.24 -8.90
N VAL A 31 4.13 2.48 -9.18
CA VAL A 31 3.67 1.41 -8.28
C VAL A 31 4.79 0.40 -7.95
N ALA A 32 5.68 0.13 -8.91
CA ALA A 32 6.82 -0.75 -8.70
C ALA A 32 7.83 -0.14 -7.71
N GLU A 33 8.21 1.12 -7.90
CA GLU A 33 9.12 1.82 -6.97
C GLU A 33 8.54 1.91 -5.56
N VAL A 34 7.26 2.26 -5.43
CA VAL A 34 6.57 2.31 -4.13
C VAL A 34 6.59 0.94 -3.43
N THR A 35 6.43 -0.15 -4.17
CA THR A 35 6.47 -1.51 -3.62
C THR A 35 7.79 -1.78 -2.90
N TYR A 36 8.91 -1.52 -3.57
CA TYR A 36 10.23 -1.74 -3.02
C TYR A 36 10.56 -0.73 -1.91
N GLU A 37 10.16 0.53 -2.06
CA GLU A 37 10.36 1.60 -1.08
C GLU A 37 9.69 1.30 0.27
N VAL A 38 8.51 0.69 0.25
CA VAL A 38 7.80 0.30 1.49
C VAL A 38 8.20 -1.09 2.01
N GLY A 39 9.23 -1.71 1.42
CA GLY A 39 9.82 -2.96 1.88
C GLY A 39 9.04 -4.23 1.51
N PHE A 40 8.23 -4.19 0.44
CA PHE A 40 7.74 -5.40 -0.20
C PHE A 40 8.76 -5.89 -1.24
N ASN A 41 8.96 -7.20 -1.31
CA ASN A 41 9.87 -7.82 -2.28
C ASN A 41 9.13 -8.36 -3.52
N ASP A 42 7.81 -8.37 -3.49
CA ASP A 42 6.96 -8.96 -4.52
C ASP A 42 5.80 -8.03 -4.86
N LEU A 43 5.79 -7.56 -6.12
CA LEU A 43 4.80 -6.63 -6.65
C LEU A 43 3.39 -7.24 -6.76
N PRO A 44 3.21 -8.48 -7.26
CA PRO A 44 1.90 -9.14 -7.22
C PRO A 44 1.29 -9.21 -5.81
N TYR A 45 2.07 -9.64 -4.82
CA TYR A 45 1.63 -9.74 -3.43
C TYR A 45 1.31 -8.39 -2.82
N PHE A 46 2.11 -7.37 -3.11
CA PHE A 46 1.82 -6.00 -2.72
C PHE A 46 0.47 -5.53 -3.27
N ARG A 47 0.20 -5.76 -4.57
CA ARG A 47 -1.07 -5.38 -5.21
C ARG A 47 -2.26 -6.05 -4.55
N GLU A 48 -2.17 -7.35 -4.27
CA GLU A 48 -3.23 -8.10 -3.58
C GLU A 48 -3.47 -7.57 -2.17
N CYS A 49 -2.41 -7.33 -1.40
CA CYS A 49 -2.50 -6.79 -0.04
C CYS A 49 -3.07 -5.37 -0.02
N PHE A 50 -2.63 -4.52 -0.96
CA PHE A 50 -3.10 -3.16 -1.09
C PHE A 50 -4.59 -3.13 -1.46
N LYS A 51 -5.00 -3.89 -2.48
CA LYS A 51 -6.40 -4.01 -2.88
C LYS A 51 -7.28 -4.55 -1.76
N LYS A 52 -6.80 -5.54 -1.01
CA LYS A 52 -7.53 -6.06 0.17
C LYS A 52 -7.74 -5.00 1.26
N MET A 53 -6.80 -4.07 1.42
CA MET A 53 -6.87 -3.03 2.46
C MET A 53 -7.65 -1.79 2.03
N PHE A 54 -7.46 -1.33 0.78
CA PHE A 54 -8.01 -0.07 0.27
C PHE A 54 -9.18 -0.23 -0.70
N GLY A 55 -9.51 -1.47 -1.09
CA GLY A 55 -10.62 -1.78 -2.01
C GLY A 55 -10.31 -1.58 -3.50
N VAL A 56 -9.22 -0.86 -3.82
CA VAL A 56 -8.79 -0.53 -5.18
C VAL A 56 -7.33 -0.92 -5.40
N THR A 57 -6.93 -1.11 -6.65
CA THR A 57 -5.52 -1.37 -6.97
C THR A 57 -4.65 -0.13 -6.70
N PRO A 58 -3.34 -0.31 -6.47
CA PRO A 58 -2.42 0.82 -6.30
C PRO A 58 -2.45 1.82 -7.47
N SER A 59 -2.60 1.33 -8.69
CA SER A 59 -2.67 2.18 -9.89
C SER A 59 -3.95 3.00 -9.94
N GLU A 60 -5.10 2.39 -9.60
CA GLU A 60 -6.37 3.13 -9.50
C GLU A 60 -6.29 4.17 -8.38
N TYR A 61 -5.71 3.83 -7.24
CA TYR A 61 -5.52 4.74 -6.11
C TYR A 61 -4.68 5.97 -6.49
N ALA A 62 -3.55 5.76 -7.19
CA ALA A 62 -2.70 6.85 -7.69
C ALA A 62 -3.44 7.76 -8.70
N ASN A 63 -4.32 7.20 -9.52
CA ASN A 63 -5.07 7.94 -10.53
C ASN A 63 -6.29 8.70 -9.97
N GLN A 64 -6.91 8.24 -8.89
CA GLN A 64 -8.13 8.84 -8.33
C GLN A 64 -7.93 10.28 -7.82
N LYS A 65 -6.73 10.64 -7.33
CA LYS A 65 -6.46 11.99 -6.82
C LYS A 65 -6.19 13.05 -7.89
N ASN A 66 -6.07 12.69 -9.17
CA ASN A 66 -5.99 13.66 -10.26
C ASN A 66 -7.35 14.33 -10.58
N VAL A 67 -8.46 13.82 -10.04
CA VAL A 67 -9.81 14.36 -10.33
C VAL A 67 -10.25 15.41 -9.30
N GLU A 68 -9.58 15.51 -8.15
CA GLU A 68 -9.94 16.44 -7.06
C GLU A 68 -9.00 17.66 -6.92
N LYS A 69 -8.09 17.91 -7.88
CA LYS A 69 -7.22 19.10 -7.92
C LYS A 69 -7.58 20.04 -9.05
#